data_AF-A0A967ZDI6-F1
#
_entry.id   AF-A0A967ZDI6-F1
#
_cell.length_a   1.000
_cell.length_b   1.000
_cell.length_c   1.000
_cell.angle_alpha   90.00
_cell.angle_beta   90.00
_cell.angle_gamma   90.00
#
_symmetry.space_group_name_H-M   'P 1'
#
loop_
_entity.id
_entity.type
_entity.pdbx_description
1 polymer ?
#
loop_
_entity_poly.entity_id
_entity_poly.type
_entity_poly.pdbx_seq_one_letter_code
_entity_poly.pdbx_strand_id
1 'polypeptide(L)'
;NVMQWNLDYLARQQPVLPATDGGLARKVKPLLRVAERETAAYAVLRGIDYEVEECPMAAGNTINRYKEWLNRLEEESPGMKANFLFGFLERGS
;
A
#
# COMPACT_ATOMS: atom_id res chain seq x y z
N ASN A 1 4.51 -3.05 10.14
CA ASN A 1 3.89 -4.15 10.90
C ASN A 1 4.81 -5.34 11.09
N VAL A 2 5.29 -6.01 10.03
CA VAL A 2 6.25 -7.14 10.18
C VAL A 2 7.50 -6.75 10.97
N MET A 3 8.12 -5.60 10.65
CA MET A 3 9.32 -5.10 11.34
C MET A 3 9.17 -4.90 12.86
N GLN A 4 7.93 -4.81 13.36
CA GLN A 4 7.63 -4.61 14.78
C GLN A 4 6.78 -5.77 15.36
N TRP A 5 6.49 -6.80 14.56
CA TRP A 5 5.60 -7.91 14.93
C TRP A 5 4.22 -7.46 15.47
N ASN A 6 3.65 -6.42 14.88
CA ASN A 6 2.29 -5.95 15.23
C ASN A 6 1.23 -6.90 14.64
N LEU A 7 1.01 -8.05 15.29
CA LEU A 7 0.17 -9.15 14.79
C LEU A 7 -1.30 -8.74 14.58
N ASP A 8 -1.89 -7.97 15.50
CA ASP A 8 -3.28 -7.51 15.38
C ASP A 8 -3.52 -6.70 14.11
N TYR A 9 -2.55 -5.87 13.74
CA TYR A 9 -2.61 -5.10 12.51
C TYR A 9 -2.43 -5.99 11.30
N LEU A 10 -1.49 -6.93 11.32
CA LEU A 10 -1.29 -7.90 10.22
C LEU A 10 -2.57 -8.67 9.93
N ALA A 11 -3.21 -9.24 10.97
CA ALA A 11 -4.42 -10.04 10.83
C ALA A 11 -5.62 -9.30 10.18
N ARG A 12 -5.59 -7.96 10.13
CA ARG A 12 -6.69 -7.14 9.60
C ARG A 12 -6.39 -6.50 8.24
N GLN A 13 -5.28 -6.85 7.58
CA GLN A 13 -4.84 -6.25 6.30
C GLN A 13 -5.47 -6.88 5.05
N GLN A 14 -6.79 -7.06 5.03
CA GLN A 14 -7.50 -7.59 3.87
C GLN A 14 -7.77 -6.51 2.79
N PRO A 15 -7.78 -6.86 1.48
CA PRO A 15 -8.15 -5.94 0.41
C PRO A 15 -9.63 -5.56 0.41
N VAL A 16 -10.46 -6.43 0.99
CA VAL A 16 -11.90 -6.24 1.13
C VAL A 16 -12.25 -6.36 2.61
N LEU A 17 -12.80 -5.29 3.17
CA LEU A 17 -13.38 -5.29 4.50
C LEU A 17 -14.91 -5.25 4.35
N PRO A 18 -15.65 -6.25 4.86
CA PRO A 18 -17.10 -6.28 4.78
C PRO A 18 -17.71 -5.10 5.56
N ALA A 19 -18.97 -4.78 5.25
CA ALA A 19 -19.73 -3.86 6.08
C ALA A 19 -19.96 -4.49 7.46
N THR A 20 -20.03 -3.68 8.50
CA THR A 20 -20.40 -4.14 9.84
C THR A 20 -21.80 -3.66 10.21
N ASP A 21 -22.48 -4.45 11.05
CA ASP A 21 -23.83 -4.12 11.53
C ASP A 21 -23.86 -2.80 12.35
N GLY A 22 -22.69 -2.35 12.84
CA GLY A 22 -22.50 -1.08 13.54
C GLY A 22 -22.33 0.15 12.63
N GLY A 23 -22.67 0.04 11.33
CA GLY A 23 -22.70 1.17 10.41
C GLY A 23 -21.37 1.47 9.69
N LEU A 24 -20.35 0.61 9.79
CA LEU A 24 -19.16 0.76 8.96
C LEU A 24 -19.42 0.24 7.56
N ALA A 25 -19.31 1.11 6.56
CA ALA A 25 -19.44 0.73 5.16
C ALA A 25 -18.31 -0.22 4.72
N ARG A 26 -18.64 -1.08 3.75
CA ARG A 26 -17.67 -1.95 3.07
C ARG A 26 -16.53 -1.12 2.48
N LYS A 27 -15.28 -1.53 2.69
CA LYS A 27 -14.09 -0.90 2.09
C LYS A 27 -13.37 -1.87 1.15
N VAL A 28 -12.94 -1.36 0.00
CA VAL A 28 -12.17 -2.11 -0.99
C VAL A 28 -10.94 -1.31 -1.40
N LYS A 29 -9.83 -2.00 -1.68
CA LYS A 29 -8.61 -1.43 -2.25
C LYS A 29 -8.42 -1.89 -3.71
N PRO A 30 -9.06 -1.25 -4.70
CA PRO A 30 -9.00 -1.71 -6.10
C PRO A 30 -7.59 -1.62 -6.70
N LEU A 31 -6.80 -0.63 -6.29
CA LEU A 31 -5.44 -0.40 -6.80
C LEU A 31 -4.36 -1.22 -6.07
N LEU A 32 -4.74 -2.19 -5.24
CA LEU A 32 -3.80 -2.94 -4.39
C LEU A 32 -2.64 -3.58 -5.20
N ARG A 33 -2.89 -3.99 -6.44
CA ARG A 33 -1.92 -4.66 -7.31
C ARG A 33 -1.08 -3.72 -8.18
N VAL A 34 -1.33 -2.42 -8.11
CA VAL A 34 -0.70 -1.40 -8.95
C VAL A 34 0.28 -0.60 -8.11
N ALA A 35 1.50 -0.44 -8.60
CA ALA A 35 2.51 0.37 -7.93
C ALA A 35 2.17 1.86 -7.99
N GLU A 36 2.72 2.63 -7.05
CA GLU A 36 2.57 4.09 -7.00
C GLU A 36 3.04 4.75 -8.29
N ARG A 37 4.17 4.29 -8.84
CA ARG A 37 4.72 4.76 -10.13
C ARG A 37 3.74 4.52 -11.29
N GLU A 38 3.09 3.37 -11.34
CA GLU A 38 2.12 3.04 -12.41
C GLU A 38 0.86 3.88 -12.29
N THR A 39 0.39 4.10 -11.05
CA THR A 39 -0.77 4.97 -10.78
C THR A 39 -0.49 6.42 -11.18
N ALA A 40 0.70 6.95 -10.85
CA ALA A 40 1.13 8.28 -11.24
C ALA A 40 1.27 8.41 -12.77
N ALA A 41 1.90 7.41 -13.42
CA ALA A 41 2.01 7.38 -14.88
C ALA A 41 0.63 7.38 -15.55
N TYR A 42 -0.33 6.62 -15.03
CA TYR A 42 -1.70 6.63 -15.52
C TYR A 42 -2.35 8.01 -15.38
N ALA A 43 -2.19 8.69 -14.25
CA ALA A 43 -2.72 10.04 -14.06
C ALA A 43 -2.15 11.03 -15.09
N VAL A 44 -0.83 11.03 -15.31
CA VAL A 44 -0.16 11.86 -16.32
C VAL A 44 -0.68 11.57 -17.72
N LEU A 45 -0.71 10.29 -18.13
CA LEU A 45 -1.16 9.89 -19.47
C LEU A 45 -2.63 10.22 -19.73
N ARG A 46 -3.44 10.28 -18.67
CA ARG A 46 -4.87 10.61 -18.75
C ARG A 46 -5.17 12.09 -18.54
N GLY A 47 -4.17 12.92 -18.25
CA GLY A 47 -4.37 14.33 -17.92
C GLY A 47 -5.21 14.52 -16.67
N ILE A 48 -5.05 13.65 -15.66
CA ILE A 48 -5.71 13.77 -14.37
C ILE A 48 -4.79 14.61 -13.48
N ASP A 49 -5.22 15.83 -13.17
CA ASP A 49 -4.51 16.70 -12.23
C ASP A 49 -4.63 16.15 -10.80
N TYR A 50 -3.51 16.15 -10.07
CA TYR A 50 -3.44 15.73 -8.67
C TYR A 50 -2.43 16.57 -7.89
N GLU A 51 -2.64 16.68 -6.58
CA GLU A 51 -1.71 17.39 -5.68
C GLU A 51 -0.43 16.56 -5.52
N VAL A 52 0.71 17.17 -5.84
CA VAL A 52 2.03 16.53 -5.75
C VAL A 52 2.71 16.88 -4.43
N GLU A 53 2.37 18.02 -3.83
CA GLU A 53 2.93 18.44 -2.56
C GLU A 53 2.47 17.51 -1.43
N GLU A 54 3.44 16.96 -0.69
CA GLU A 54 3.13 16.21 0.53
C GLU A 54 2.68 17.15 1.66
N CYS A 55 1.89 16.62 2.60
CA CYS A 55 1.50 17.37 3.78
C CYS A 55 2.76 17.86 4.54
N PRO A 56 2.85 19.13 4.97
CA PRO A 56 4.00 19.64 5.73
C PRO A 56 4.29 18.85 7.01
N MET A 57 3.25 18.22 7.59
CA MET A 57 3.34 17.39 8.80
C MET A 57 3.75 15.94 8.51
N ALA A 58 3.91 15.54 7.24
CA ALA A 58 4.35 14.20 6.87
C ALA A 58 5.87 14.01 7.00
N ALA A 59 6.63 15.09 7.21
CA ALA A 59 8.08 15.02 7.39
C ALA A 59 8.45 14.07 8.53
N GLY A 60 9.37 13.14 8.27
CA GLY A 60 9.81 12.13 9.24
C GLY A 60 8.88 10.92 9.39
N ASN A 61 7.84 10.79 8.56
CA ASN A 61 6.95 9.63 8.59
C ASN A 61 7.71 8.34 8.26
N THR A 62 7.58 7.35 9.14
CA THR A 62 8.19 6.02 8.98
C THR A 62 7.73 5.31 7.71
N ILE A 63 6.54 5.61 7.21
CA ILE A 63 6.01 5.06 5.96
C ILE A 63 6.87 5.46 4.76
N ASN A 64 7.29 6.73 4.66
CA ASN A 64 8.11 7.19 3.53
C ASN A 64 9.45 6.45 3.50
N ARG A 65 10.08 6.26 4.66
CA ARG A 65 11.30 5.46 4.80
C ARG A 65 11.09 3.99 4.40
N TYR A 66 9.97 3.37 4.78
CA TYR A 66 9.68 2.00 4.37
C TYR A 66 9.43 1.89 2.85
N LYS A 67 8.77 2.88 2.25
CA LYS A 67 8.61 2.96 0.79
C LYS A 67 9.97 3.03 0.09
N GLU A 68 10.89 3.86 0.57
CA GLU A 68 12.24 3.96 0.02
C GLU A 68 12.97 2.61 0.05
N TRP A 69 12.95 1.90 1.18
CA TRP A 69 13.58 0.58 1.30
C TRP A 69 12.95 -0.45 0.36
N LEU A 70 11.62 -0.50 0.30
CA LEU A 70 10.92 -1.42 -0.61
C LEU A 70 11.14 -1.08 -2.08
N ASN A 71 11.31 0.20 -2.42
CA ASN A 71 11.63 0.62 -3.78
C ASN A 71 13.05 0.20 -4.18
N ARG A 72 14.04 0.32 -3.29
CA ARG A 72 15.39 -0.20 -3.54
C ARG A 72 15.39 -1.70 -3.78
N LEU A 73 14.67 -2.47 -2.95
CA LEU A 73 14.54 -3.91 -3.14
C LEU A 73 13.86 -4.29 -4.46
N GLU A 74 12.87 -3.50 -4.91
CA GLU A 74 12.20 -3.71 -6.19
C GLU A 74 13.10 -3.39 -7.38
N GLU A 75 13.96 -2.36 -7.27
CA GLU A 75 14.94 -2.02 -8.31
C GLU A 75 16.00 -3.12 -8.47
N GLU A 76 16.44 -3.71 -7.37
CA GLU A 76 17.40 -4.82 -7.36
C GLU A 76 16.76 -6.17 -7.74
N SER A 77 15.48 -6.35 -7.40
CA SER A 77 14.72 -7.59 -7.63
C SER A 77 13.27 -7.27 -8.04
N PRO A 78 13.02 -7.14 -9.36
CA PRO A 78 11.68 -6.83 -9.86
C PRO A 78 10.63 -7.86 -9.42
N GLY A 79 9.50 -7.37 -8.93
CA GLY A 79 8.41 -8.18 -8.38
C GLY A 79 8.47 -8.42 -6.88
N MET A 80 9.51 -7.96 -6.16
CA MET A 80 9.66 -8.16 -4.71
C MET A 80 8.43 -7.65 -3.94
N LYS A 81 7.95 -6.43 -4.23
CA LYS A 81 6.77 -5.85 -3.56
C LYS A 81 5.51 -6.69 -3.79
N ALA A 82 5.31 -7.12 -5.03
CA ALA A 82 4.16 -7.94 -5.41
C ALA A 82 4.20 -9.31 -4.73
N ASN A 83 5.35 -10.00 -4.80
CA ASN A 83 5.57 -11.30 -4.18
C ASN A 83 5.35 -11.25 -2.67
N PHE A 84 5.88 -10.21 -2.00
CA PHE A 84 5.69 -10.04 -0.56
C PHE A 84 4.21 -9.86 -0.20
N LEU A 85 3.53 -8.92 -0.85
CA LEU A 85 2.13 -8.62 -0.56
C LEU A 85 1.21 -9.80 -0.89
N PHE A 86 1.38 -10.42 -2.06
CA PHE A 86 0.51 -11.52 -2.50
C PHE A 86 0.78 -12.79 -1.70
N GLY A 87 2.05 -13.10 -1.40
CA GLY A 87 2.40 -14.21 -0.52
C GLY A 87 1.84 -14.01 0.90
N PHE A 88 1.85 -12.78 1.40
CA PHE A 88 1.20 -12.44 2.67
C PHE A 88 -0.33 -12.65 2.63
N LEU A 89 -1.00 -12.20 1.56
CA LEU A 89 -2.45 -12.38 1.42
C LEU A 89 -2.86 -13.84 1.17
N GLU A 90 -2.02 -14.63 0.53
CA GLU A 90 -2.28 -16.05 0.27
C GLU A 90 -2.11 -16.91 1.53
N ARG A 91 -1.13 -16.58 2.39
CA ARG A 91 -0.67 -17.49 3.45
C ARG A 91 -0.87 -16.96 4.87
N GLY A 92 -0.93 -15.64 5.02
CA GLY A 92 -0.84 -14.97 6.33
C GLY A 92 -2.04 -14.13 6.70
N SER A 93 -3.10 -14.13 5.89
CA SER A 93 -4.28 -13.27 6.06
C SER A 93 -5.57 -14.07 6.01
#